data_AF-A0A7K9DNA9-F1
#
_entry.id   AF-A0A7K9DNA9-F1
#
_cell.length_a   1.000
_cell.length_b   1.000
_cell.length_c   1.000
_cell.angle_alpha   90.00
_cell.angle_beta   90.00
_cell.angle_gamma   90.00
#
_symmetry.space_group_name_H-M   'P 1'
#
loop_
_entity.id
_entity.type
_entity.pdbx_description
1 polymer ?
#
loop_
_entity_poly.entity_id
_entity_poly.type
_entity_poly.pdbx_seq_one_letter_code
_entity_poly.pdbx_strand_id
1 'polypeptide(L)' 'QRFPTEDHLMIHRHKHEMTLKFPSIKTDNMLSDQTPTPTRFLKNCEEVGLFSDIDCSLEHEFRKAQEEENNK' A
#
# COMPACT_ATOMS: atom_id res chain seq x y z
N GLN A 1 19.41 3.90 33.01
CA GLN A 1 20.53 4.59 33.70
C GLN A 1 19.96 5.44 34.83
N ARG A 2 20.58 5.47 36.01
CA ARG A 2 20.12 6.34 37.13
C ARG A 2 20.85 7.67 37.05
N PHE A 3 20.12 8.78 37.20
CA PHE A 3 20.66 10.13 37.09
C PHE A 3 20.57 10.87 38.44
N PRO A 4 21.60 11.67 38.81
CA PRO A 4 21.61 12.39 40.09
C PRO A 4 20.58 13.52 40.18
N THR A 5 20.17 14.08 39.04
CA THR A 5 19.19 15.18 38.95
C THR A 5 18.30 15.01 37.73
N GLU A 6 17.14 15.66 37.75
CA GLU A 6 16.18 15.67 36.63
C GLU A 6 16.78 16.23 35.34
N ASP A 7 17.67 17.22 35.45
CA ASP A 7 18.34 17.84 34.30
C ASP A 7 19.17 16.83 33.49
N HIS A 8 19.99 16.01 34.17
CA HIS A 8 20.75 14.95 33.53
C HIS A 8 19.85 13.89 32.86
N LEU A 9 18.67 13.61 33.44
CA LEU A 9 17.69 12.71 32.85
C LEU A 9 17.08 13.32 31.57
N MET A 10 16.72 14.60 31.59
CA MET A 10 16.18 15.30 30.42
C MET A 10 17.19 15.31 29.26
N ILE A 11 18.45 15.63 29.52
CA ILE A 11 19.53 15.61 28.51
C ILE A 11 19.70 14.20 27.96
N HIS A 12 19.71 13.17 28.81
CA HIS A 12 19.84 11.79 28.36
C HIS A 12 18.67 11.37 27.45
N ARG A 13 17.44 11.71 27.84
CA ARG A 13 16.25 11.42 27.02
C ARG A 13 16.31 12.13 25.67
N HIS A 14 16.69 13.40 25.65
CA HIS A 14 16.80 14.18 24.42
C HIS A 14 17.90 13.65 23.49
N LYS A 15 19.03 13.21 24.04
CA LYS A 15 20.12 12.57 23.27
C LYS A 15 19.66 11.31 22.54
N HIS A 16 18.71 10.57 23.13
CA HIS A 16 18.15 9.36 22.54
C HIS A 16 16.77 9.60 21.88
N GLU A 17 16.36 10.86 21.76
CA GLU A 17 15.08 11.20 21.16
C GLU A 17 15.16 11.01 19.65
N MET A 18 14.41 10.03 19.13
CA MET A 18 14.27 9.79 17.70
C MET A 18 12.92 10.34 17.23
N THR A 19 12.75 11.67 17.30
CA THR A 19 11.54 12.35 16.81
C THR A 19 11.84 13.06 15.50
N LEU A 20 11.21 12.64 14.40
CA LEU A 20 11.24 13.39 13.14
C LEU A 20 10.21 14.52 13.21
N LYS A 21 10.68 15.76 13.36
CA LYS A 21 9.82 16.95 13.32
C LYS A 21 9.57 17.37 11.88
N PHE A 22 8.44 16.98 11.33
CA PHE A 22 7.97 17.50 10.05
C PHE A 22 7.31 18.88 10.27
N PRO A 23 7.60 19.89 9.43
CA PRO A 23 6.80 21.11 9.43
C PRO A 23 5.35 20.73 9.19
N SER A 24 4.40 21.48 9.76
CA SER A 24 2.96 21.29 9.51
C SER A 24 2.73 21.37 8.00
N ILE A 25 2.64 20.20 7.37
CA ILE A 25 2.19 20.08 5.99
C ILE A 25 0.73 20.51 6.06
N LYS A 26 0.38 21.59 5.38
CA LYS A 26 -1.00 22.02 5.22
C LYS A 26 -1.69 20.89 4.44
N THR A 27 -2.30 19.97 5.17
CA THR A 27 -2.92 18.77 4.62
C THR A 27 -4.30 19.13 4.12
N ASP A 28 -4.40 19.40 2.83
CA ASP A 28 -5.66 19.11 2.12
C ASP A 28 -5.58 17.71 1.48
N ASN A 29 -4.43 17.29 0.95
CA ASN A 29 -4.35 16.04 0.17
C ASN A 29 -3.07 15.19 0.35
N MET A 30 -2.15 15.54 1.26
CA MET A 30 -0.79 14.96 1.25
C MET A 30 -0.53 13.83 2.24
N LEU A 31 -1.51 13.42 3.06
CA LEU A 31 -1.40 12.29 4.01
C LEU A 31 -2.45 11.19 3.76
N SER A 32 -2.92 11.00 2.52
CA SER A 32 -3.51 9.70 2.20
C SER A 32 -2.36 8.70 2.10
N ASP A 33 -2.39 7.64 2.89
CA ASP A 33 -1.54 6.45 2.72
C ASP A 33 -1.24 6.24 1.23
N GLN A 34 0.03 6.41 0.84
CA GLN A 34 0.44 6.24 -0.55
C GLN A 34 0.35 4.79 -0.99
N THR A 35 0.12 3.86 -0.07
CA THR A 35 -0.35 2.51 -0.39
C THR A 35 -1.66 2.63 -1.17
N PRO A 36 -1.72 2.19 -2.44
CA PRO A 36 -3.01 1.94 -3.06
C PRO A 36 -3.79 1.03 -2.11
N THR A 37 -4.88 1.50 -1.51
CA THR A 37 -5.81 0.57 -0.89
C THR A 37 -6.18 -0.46 -1.96
N PRO A 38 -6.37 -1.75 -1.64
CA PRO A 38 -6.62 -2.76 -2.67
C PRO A 38 -7.70 -2.33 -3.67
N THR A 39 -8.74 -1.64 -3.20
CA THR A 39 -9.79 -1.05 -4.04
C THR A 39 -9.28 0.05 -5.00
N ARG A 40 -8.39 0.94 -4.55
CA ARG A 40 -7.81 2.00 -5.39
C ARG A 40 -6.86 1.42 -6.44
N PHE A 41 -6.10 0.39 -6.10
CA PHE A 41 -5.25 -0.32 -7.07
C PHE A 41 -6.09 -0.94 -8.18
N LEU A 42 -7.12 -1.70 -7.82
CA LEU A 42 -8.01 -2.35 -8.78
C LEU A 42 -8.69 -1.34 -9.71
N LYS A 43 -9.18 -0.22 -9.16
CA LYS A 43 -9.78 0.86 -9.96
C LYS A 43 -8.79 1.48 -10.95
N ASN A 44 -7.55 1.71 -10.53
CA ASN A 44 -6.51 2.25 -11.42
C ASN A 44 -6.16 1.26 -12.54
N CYS A 45 -6.10 -0.03 -12.23
CA CYS A 45 -5.89 -1.09 -13.22
C CYS A 45 -7.04 -1.17 -14.23
N GLU A 46 -8.29 -1.04 -13.76
CA GLU A 46 -9.48 -0.98 -14.61
C GLU A 46 -9.45 0.26 -15.53
N GLU A 47 -9.09 1.43 -15.01
CA GLU A 47 -9.00 2.68 -15.78
C GLU A 47 -7.98 2.61 -16.93
N VAL A 48 -6.85 1.91 -16.73
CA VAL A 48 -5.84 1.70 -17.79
C VAL A 48 -6.11 0.48 -18.66
N GLY A 49 -7.25 -0.21 -18.46
CA GLY A 49 -7.64 -1.38 -19.24
C GLY A 49 -6.75 -2.61 -19.01
N LEU A 50 -6.12 -2.74 -17.83
CA LEU A 50 -5.15 -3.81 -17.54
C LEU A 50 -5.76 -5.22 -17.69
N PHE A 51 -7.07 -5.36 -17.44
CA PHE A 51 -7.77 -6.64 -17.46
C PHE A 51 -8.52 -6.93 -18.76
N SER A 52 -8.53 -6.02 -19.73
CA SER A 52 -9.31 -6.17 -20.97
C SER A 52 -8.91 -7.40 -21.79
N ASP A 53 -7.62 -7.71 -21.86
CA ASP A 53 -7.12 -8.88 -22.59
C ASP A 53 -7.37 -10.20 -21.83
N ILE A 54 -7.45 -10.12 -20.50
CA ILE A 54 -7.62 -11.28 -19.61
C ILE A 54 -9.06 -11.81 -19.71
N ASP A 55 -10.06 -10.93 -19.76
CA ASP A 55 -11.48 -11.33 -19.84
C ASP A 55 -11.77 -12.15 -21.11
N CYS A 56 -11.24 -11.75 -22.26
CA CYS A 56 -11.43 -12.50 -23.51
C CYS A 56 -10.62 -13.80 -23.56
N SER A 57 -9.40 -13.82 -23.01
CA SER A 57 -8.54 -15.01 -23.05
C SER A 57 -9.05 -16.13 -22.14
N LEU A 58 -9.49 -15.79 -20.92
CA LEU A 58 -9.94 -16.78 -19.94
C LEU A 58 -11.22 -17.49 -20.38
N GLU A 59 -12.23 -16.75 -20.85
CA GLU A 59 -13.48 -17.37 -21.31
C GLU A 59 -13.27 -18.33 -22.49
N HIS A 60 -12.33 -18.00 -23.38
CA HIS A 60 -11.99 -18.85 -24.51
C HIS A 60 -11.26 -20.12 -24.06
N GLU A 61 -10.28 -19.99 -23.16
CA GLU A 61 -9.58 -21.15 -22.59
C GLU A 61 -10.52 -22.09 -21.82
N PHE A 62 -11.44 -21.56 -21.02
CA PHE A 62 -12.41 -22.38 -20.30
C PHE A 62 -13.33 -23.15 -21.25
N ARG A 63 -13.87 -22.48 -22.29
CA ARG A 63 -14.69 -23.14 -23.31
C ARG A 63 -13.92 -24.26 -24.01
N LYS A 64 -12.69 -23.96 -24.44
CA LYS A 64 -11.83 -24.94 -25.13
C LYS A 64 -11.55 -26.15 -24.24
N ALA A 65 -11.22 -25.95 -22.98
CA ALA A 65 -10.99 -27.05 -22.04
C ALA A 65 -12.25 -27.92 -21.84
N GLN A 66 -13.43 -27.31 -21.76
CA GLN A 66 -14.71 -28.02 -21.65
C GLN A 66 -15.07 -28.79 -22.93
N GLU A 67 -14.76 -28.26 -24.10
CA GLU A 67 -14.94 -28.95 -25.38
C GLU A 67 -13.98 -30.14 -25.51
N GLU A 68 -12.71 -29.98 -25.11
CA GLU A 68 -11.74 -31.07 -25.07
C GLU A 68 -12.14 -32.19 -24.09
N GLU A 69 -12.79 -31.84 -22.97
CA GLU A 69 -13.35 -32.83 -22.04
C GLU A 69 -14.55 -33.57 -22.64
N ASN A 70 -15.50 -32.86 -23.26
CA ASN A 70 -16.67 -33.49 -23.90
C ASN A 70 -16.32 -34.34 -25.11
N ASN A 71 -15.20 -34.05 -25.79
CA ASN A 71 -14.71 -34.80 -26.94
C ASN A 71 -13.82 -36.00 -26.55
N LYS A 72 -13.68 -36.31 -25.26
CA LYS A 72 -12.85 -37.39 -24.72
C LYS A 72 -13.70 -38.59 -24.28
#